data_AF-A0A1F9QZ19-F1
#
_entry.id   AF-A0A1F9QZ19-F1
#
_cell.length_a   1.000
_cell.length_b   1.000
_cell.length_c   1.000
_cell.angle_alpha   90.00
_cell.angle_beta   90.00
_cell.angle_gamma   90.00
#
_symmetry.space_group_name_H-M   'P 1'
#
loop_
_entity.id
_entity.type
_entity.pdbx_description
1 polymer ?
#
loop_
_entity_poly.entity_id
_entity_poly.type
_entity_poly.pdbx_seq_one_letter_code
_entity_poly.pdbx_strand_id
1 'polypeptide(L)'
;LGWAAYLKDWPGPEKAEQPSAYIVIMGDHTISDNFWCDHGIAAQTILLGARTMGLGGLMFGAINIKKLKNHLNIPDHLEVKLVVALGKPVEEIRIDEVGEDGDIKYWRDENKVHHVPKRKLNDLIFGSF
;
A
#
# COMPACT_ATOMS: atom_id res chain seq x y z
N LEU A 1 -10.99 4.87 -1.14
CA LEU A 1 -9.88 3.90 -1.12
C LEU A 1 -10.43 2.60 -0.53
N GLY A 2 -10.05 1.45 -1.08
CA GLY A 2 -10.40 0.13 -0.51
C GLY A 2 -9.39 -0.28 0.54
N TRP A 3 -9.85 -0.72 1.71
CA TRP A 3 -9.02 -1.08 2.85
C TRP A 3 -8.98 -2.60 3.04
N ALA A 4 -7.79 -3.13 3.38
CA ALA A 4 -7.51 -4.49 3.83
C ALA A 4 -8.50 -5.58 3.32
N ALA A 5 -8.48 -5.85 2.02
CA ALA A 5 -9.42 -6.75 1.34
C ALA A 5 -9.57 -8.17 1.94
N TYR A 6 -8.58 -8.68 2.66
CA TYR A 6 -8.68 -9.99 3.34
C TYR A 6 -9.34 -9.93 4.72
N LEU A 7 -9.49 -8.76 5.33
CA LEU A 7 -10.18 -8.56 6.60
C LEU A 7 -11.67 -8.26 6.35
N LYS A 8 -12.44 -9.29 6.02
CA LYS A 8 -13.84 -9.15 5.55
C LYS A 8 -14.79 -8.49 6.56
N ASP A 9 -14.57 -8.73 7.84
CA ASP A 9 -15.42 -8.22 8.92
C ASP A 9 -14.91 -6.91 9.53
N TRP A 10 -13.85 -6.33 8.96
CA TRP A 10 -13.28 -5.07 9.43
C TRP A 10 -13.79 -3.89 8.58
N PRO A 11 -14.53 -2.93 9.16
CA PRO A 11 -15.11 -1.82 8.41
C PRO A 11 -14.08 -0.75 7.98
N GLY A 12 -12.81 -0.92 8.36
CA GLY A 12 -11.73 0.05 8.17
C GLY A 12 -11.27 0.68 9.48
N PRO A 13 -10.24 1.54 9.43
CA PRO A 13 -9.65 2.15 10.62
C PRO A 13 -10.62 3.12 11.28
N GLU A 14 -10.58 3.16 12.62
CA GLU A 14 -11.33 4.15 13.38
C GLU A 14 -10.82 5.55 13.06
N LYS A 15 -11.64 6.58 13.32
CA LYS A 15 -11.31 7.97 12.97
C LYS A 15 -9.96 8.44 13.51
N ALA A 16 -9.56 8.00 14.70
CA ALA A 16 -8.29 8.34 15.32
C ALA A 16 -7.09 7.59 14.71
N GLU A 17 -7.34 6.45 14.05
CA GLU A 17 -6.32 5.59 13.43
C GLU A 17 -6.14 5.90 11.94
N GLN A 18 -6.99 6.76 11.37
CA GLN A 18 -6.91 7.13 9.97
C GLN A 18 -5.60 7.89 9.68
N PRO A 19 -4.93 7.61 8.54
CA PRO A 19 -3.76 8.35 8.12
C PRO A 19 -4.02 9.85 8.07
N SER A 20 -3.06 10.62 8.57
CA SER A 20 -3.16 12.08 8.64
C SER A 20 -2.81 12.76 7.32
N ALA A 21 -2.16 12.07 6.40
CA ALA A 21 -1.78 12.59 5.09
C ALA A 21 -1.94 11.54 3.99
N TYR A 22 -2.18 12.02 2.77
CA TYR A 22 -2.27 11.22 1.55
C TYR A 22 -1.51 11.93 0.42
N ILE A 23 -0.74 11.17 -0.35
CA ILE A 23 -0.04 11.62 -1.54
C ILE A 23 -0.62 10.86 -2.73
N VAL A 24 -1.12 11.58 -3.73
CA VAL A 24 -1.58 10.98 -4.99
C VAL A 24 -0.42 10.98 -5.97
N ILE A 25 0.05 9.80 -6.38
CA ILE A 25 1.11 9.65 -7.39
C ILE A 25 0.43 9.53 -8.75
N MET A 26 0.81 10.41 -9.67
CA MET A 26 0.20 10.52 -11.00
C MET A 26 1.25 10.42 -12.10
N GLY A 27 0.84 9.89 -13.25
CA GLY A 27 1.55 10.00 -14.52
C GLY A 27 0.99 11.15 -15.34
N ASP A 28 1.86 11.91 -16.01
CA ASP A 28 1.48 13.04 -16.87
C ASP A 28 1.59 12.67 -18.35
N HIS A 29 0.44 12.50 -19.01
CA HIS A 29 0.34 12.16 -20.43
C HIS A 29 0.76 13.29 -21.38
N THR A 30 1.01 14.50 -20.88
CA THR A 30 1.64 15.56 -21.68
C THR A 30 3.16 15.38 -21.80
N ILE A 31 3.75 14.51 -20.96
CA ILE A 31 5.19 14.22 -20.92
C ILE A 31 5.48 12.84 -21.49
N SER A 32 4.75 11.81 -21.06
CA SER A 32 4.95 10.42 -21.51
C SER A 32 3.69 9.60 -21.29
N ASP A 33 3.43 8.64 -22.16
CA ASP A 33 2.42 7.58 -21.93
C ASP A 33 3.01 6.33 -21.26
N ASN A 34 4.34 6.25 -21.19
CA ASN A 34 5.08 5.08 -20.72
C ASN A 34 5.70 5.36 -19.34
N PHE A 35 4.93 5.09 -18.27
CA PHE A 35 5.38 5.31 -16.88
C PHE A 35 6.09 4.11 -16.25
N TRP A 36 6.00 2.93 -16.87
CA TRP A 36 6.63 1.68 -16.40
C TRP A 36 6.44 1.43 -14.90
N CYS A 37 7.53 1.29 -14.13
CA CYS A 37 7.53 1.00 -12.70
C CYS A 37 7.82 2.23 -11.82
N ASP A 38 7.95 3.42 -12.41
CA ASP A 38 8.44 4.63 -11.73
C ASP A 38 7.58 5.01 -10.52
N HIS A 39 6.27 4.87 -10.65
CA HIS A 39 5.32 5.13 -9.57
C HIS A 39 5.53 4.20 -8.36
N GLY A 40 5.93 2.94 -8.59
CA GLY A 40 6.28 1.99 -7.54
C GLY A 40 7.61 2.33 -6.87
N ILE A 41 8.62 2.75 -7.65
CA ILE A 41 9.92 3.21 -7.14
C ILE A 41 9.73 4.44 -6.25
N ALA A 42 8.96 5.43 -6.73
CA ALA A 42 8.63 6.64 -5.98
C ALA A 42 7.88 6.30 -4.67
N ALA A 43 6.84 5.47 -4.74
CA ALA A 43 6.04 5.11 -3.58
C ALA A 43 6.87 4.37 -2.51
N GLN A 44 7.68 3.39 -2.91
CA GLN A 44 8.55 2.66 -1.99
C GLN A 44 9.60 3.58 -1.36
N THR A 45 10.20 4.48 -2.14
CA THR A 45 11.19 5.45 -1.63
C THR A 45 10.58 6.39 -0.58
N ILE A 46 9.38 6.91 -0.84
CA ILE A 46 8.62 7.72 0.12
C ILE A 46 8.38 6.93 1.41
N LEU A 47 7.95 5.67 1.32
CA LEU A 47 7.67 4.84 2.50
C LEU A 47 8.92 4.51 3.31
N LEU A 48 10.06 4.24 2.67
CA LEU A 48 11.33 4.04 3.36
C LEU A 48 11.78 5.32 4.09
N GLY A 49 11.61 6.49 3.46
CA GLY A 49 11.83 7.79 4.10
C GLY A 49 10.91 8.00 5.31
N ALA A 50 9.62 7.70 5.17
CA ALA A 50 8.64 7.78 6.26
C ALA A 50 9.03 6.89 7.44
N ARG A 51 9.47 5.65 7.20
CA ARG A 51 9.96 4.75 8.25
C ARG A 51 11.16 5.32 9.00
N THR A 52 12.09 5.96 8.29
CA THR A 52 13.27 6.61 8.89
C THR A 52 12.87 7.74 9.84
N MET A 53 11.72 8.39 9.58
CA MET A 53 11.15 9.44 10.42
C MET A 53 10.24 8.91 11.54
N GLY A 54 10.14 7.59 11.74
CA GLY A 54 9.24 6.98 12.72
C GLY A 54 7.76 6.96 12.29
N LEU A 55 7.46 7.30 11.04
CA LEU A 55 6.11 7.21 10.47
C LEU A 55 5.87 5.84 9.85
N GLY A 56 4.62 5.56 9.50
CA GLY A 56 4.20 4.43 8.68
C GLY A 56 3.42 4.89 7.46
N GLY A 57 3.12 3.96 6.56
CA GLY A 57 2.28 4.25 5.42
C GLY A 57 1.82 3.02 4.66
N LEU A 58 0.90 3.26 3.73
CA LEU A 58 0.23 2.23 2.93
C LEU A 58 0.08 2.71 1.48
N MET A 59 0.46 1.87 0.52
CA MET A 59 0.18 2.08 -0.90
C MET A 59 -1.21 1.54 -1.25
N PHE A 60 -2.07 2.38 -1.79
CA PHE A 60 -3.36 2.00 -2.34
C PHE A 60 -3.27 1.86 -3.85
N GLY A 61 -3.57 0.66 -4.36
CA GLY A 61 -4.00 0.45 -5.75
C GLY A 61 -5.54 0.38 -5.89
N ALA A 62 -6.24 0.00 -4.83
CA ALA A 62 -7.70 -0.06 -4.79
C ALA A 62 -8.31 1.35 -4.64
N ILE A 63 -8.44 2.07 -5.75
CA ILE A 63 -8.87 3.47 -5.80
C ILE A 63 -10.13 3.61 -6.65
N ASN A 64 -11.13 4.33 -6.17
CA ASN A 64 -12.20 4.85 -7.03
C ASN A 64 -11.67 6.09 -7.75
N ILE A 65 -11.04 5.89 -8.91
CA ILE A 65 -10.33 6.93 -9.65
C ILE A 65 -11.26 8.08 -10.02
N LYS A 66 -12.45 7.79 -10.57
CA LYS A 66 -13.43 8.82 -10.95
C LYS A 66 -13.81 9.71 -9.77
N LYS A 67 -14.14 9.11 -8.61
CA LYS A 67 -14.50 9.88 -7.41
C LYS A 67 -13.32 10.71 -6.89
N LEU A 68 -12.11 10.14 -6.90
CA LEU A 68 -10.90 10.84 -6.46
C LEU A 68 -10.57 12.04 -7.36
N LYS A 69 -10.55 11.84 -8.67
CA LYS A 69 -10.29 12.93 -9.64
C LYS A 69 -11.30 14.05 -9.50
N ASN A 70 -12.59 13.73 -9.40
CA ASN A 70 -13.64 14.73 -9.19
C ASN A 70 -13.47 15.49 -7.87
N HIS A 71 -13.13 14.79 -6.79
CA HIS A 71 -13.01 15.42 -5.47
C HIS A 71 -11.82 16.39 -5.38
N LEU A 72 -10.71 16.06 -6.06
CA LEU A 72 -9.47 16.84 -6.05
C LEU A 72 -9.30 17.73 -7.28
N ASN A 73 -10.30 17.79 -8.17
CA ASN A 73 -10.25 18.50 -9.45
C ASN A 73 -9.00 18.15 -10.29
N ILE A 74 -8.66 16.85 -10.36
CA ILE A 74 -7.49 16.37 -11.10
C ILE A 74 -7.81 16.40 -12.60
N PRO A 75 -7.01 17.10 -13.43
CA PRO A 75 -7.24 17.19 -14.87
C PRO A 75 -7.10 15.85 -15.61
N ASP A 76 -7.66 15.76 -16.81
CA ASP A 76 -7.75 14.49 -17.55
C ASP A 76 -6.40 13.91 -17.99
N HIS A 77 -5.42 14.77 -18.30
CA HIS A 77 -4.07 14.35 -18.70
C HIS A 77 -3.25 13.72 -17.55
N LEU A 78 -3.70 13.84 -16.29
CA LEU A 78 -3.08 13.19 -15.16
C LEU A 78 -3.76 11.85 -14.84
N GLU A 79 -3.01 10.76 -14.99
CA GLU A 79 -3.45 9.40 -14.64
C GLU A 79 -3.08 9.10 -13.19
N VAL A 80 -4.07 8.76 -12.36
CA VAL A 80 -3.81 8.32 -10.97
C VAL A 80 -3.20 6.92 -10.98
N LYS A 81 -1.97 6.78 -10.49
CA LYS A 81 -1.27 5.48 -10.41
C LYS A 81 -1.42 4.83 -9.03
N LEU A 82 -1.15 5.59 -7.96
CA LEU A 82 -1.21 5.12 -6.58
C LEU A 82 -1.64 6.25 -5.64
N VAL A 83 -2.13 5.88 -4.46
CA VAL A 83 -2.22 6.80 -3.32
C VAL A 83 -1.38 6.25 -2.19
N VAL A 84 -0.46 7.04 -1.66
CA VAL A 84 0.33 6.70 -0.47
C VAL A 84 -0.28 7.41 0.72
N ALA A 85 -0.78 6.65 1.69
CA ALA A 85 -1.22 7.21 2.97
C ALA A 85 -0.07 7.19 3.98
N LEU A 86 0.01 8.22 4.83
CA LEU A 86 1.05 8.41 5.83
C LEU A 86 0.45 8.78 7.18
N GLY A 87 1.05 8.26 8.25
CA GLY A 87 0.60 8.53 9.62
C GLY A 87 1.54 7.95 10.66
N LYS A 88 1.24 8.23 11.94
CA LYS A 88 1.92 7.57 13.05
C LYS A 88 1.38 6.13 13.19
N PRO A 89 2.24 5.10 13.19
CA PRO A 89 1.78 3.72 13.38
C PRO A 89 1.10 3.55 14.74
N VAL A 90 -0.02 2.83 14.75
CA VAL A 90 -0.78 2.46 15.96
C VAL A 90 -0.99 0.95 16.09
N GLU A 91 -0.58 0.18 15.07
CA GLU A 91 -0.67 -1.28 15.04
C GLU A 91 0.72 -1.92 15.10
N GLU A 92 0.81 -3.10 15.73
CA GLU A 92 1.97 -3.98 15.61
C GLU A 92 1.83 -4.81 14.33
N ILE A 93 2.89 -4.89 13.54
CA ILE A 93 2.93 -5.71 12.32
C ILE A 93 3.98 -6.79 12.52
N ARG A 94 3.60 -8.05 12.29
CA ARG A 94 4.48 -9.20 12.29
C ARG A 94 4.57 -9.81 10.89
N ILE A 95 5.79 -10.13 10.49
CA ILE A 95 6.02 -10.91 9.28
C ILE A 95 6.09 -12.38 9.71
N ASP A 96 5.29 -13.21 9.05
CA ASP A 96 5.35 -14.65 9.21
C ASP A 96 5.88 -15.27 7.91
N GLU A 97 6.54 -16.42 8.02
CA GLU A 97 6.83 -17.22 6.83
C GLU A 97 5.53 -17.88 6.35
N VAL A 98 5.34 -17.94 5.03
CA VAL A 98 4.22 -18.69 4.43
C VAL A 98 4.34 -20.17 4.79
N GLY A 99 3.23 -20.76 5.23
CA GLY A 99 3.12 -22.18 5.58
C GLY A 99 3.01 -23.11 4.36
N GLU A 100 2.88 -24.41 4.61
CA GLU A 100 2.78 -25.44 3.56
C GLU A 100 1.55 -25.27 2.65
N ASP A 101 0.49 -24.64 3.15
CA ASP A 101 -0.73 -24.34 2.37
C ASP A 101 -0.55 -23.20 1.35
N GLY A 102 0.56 -22.46 1.44
CA GLY A 102 0.86 -21.35 0.55
C GLY A 102 -0.01 -20.10 0.77
N ASP A 103 -0.78 -20.00 1.86
CA ASP A 103 -1.69 -18.86 2.03
C ASP A 103 -0.91 -17.56 2.31
N ILE A 104 -1.25 -16.53 1.54
CA ILE A 104 -0.63 -15.20 1.62
C ILE A 104 -1.56 -14.17 2.25
N LYS A 105 -2.79 -14.57 2.61
CA LYS A 105 -3.76 -13.65 3.20
C LYS A 105 -3.25 -13.19 4.57
N TYR A 106 -3.07 -11.89 4.70
CA TYR A 106 -2.84 -11.28 6.00
C TYR A 106 -4.08 -11.43 6.89
N TRP A 107 -3.83 -11.47 8.20
CA TRP A 107 -4.86 -11.67 9.22
C TRP A 107 -4.52 -10.85 10.47
N ARG A 108 -5.41 -10.87 11.47
CA ARG A 108 -5.18 -10.24 12.78
C ARG A 108 -5.46 -11.26 13.88
N ASP A 109 -4.58 -11.32 14.86
CA ASP A 109 -4.74 -12.20 16.03
C ASP A 109 -5.66 -11.58 17.10
N GLU A 110 -5.91 -12.33 18.18
CA GLU A 110 -6.70 -11.81 19.31
C GLU A 110 -6.10 -10.56 19.97
N ASN A 111 -4.79 -10.32 19.82
CA ASN A 111 -4.07 -9.17 20.35
C ASN A 111 -4.00 -8.00 19.37
N LYS A 112 -4.71 -8.08 18.22
CA LYS A 112 -4.73 -7.09 17.14
C LYS A 112 -3.40 -6.93 16.40
N VAL A 113 -2.45 -7.87 16.55
CA VAL A 113 -1.22 -7.89 15.75
C VAL A 113 -1.59 -8.20 14.31
N HIS A 114 -1.08 -7.39 13.37
CA HIS A 114 -1.30 -7.60 11.95
C HIS A 114 -0.23 -8.53 11.37
N HIS A 115 -0.65 -9.74 11.04
CA HIS A 115 0.21 -10.80 10.53
C HIS A 115 0.25 -10.78 9.00
N VAL A 116 1.47 -10.70 8.44
CA VAL A 116 1.71 -10.59 7.00
C VAL A 116 2.59 -11.75 6.53
N PRO A 117 2.00 -12.81 5.97
CA PRO A 117 2.75 -13.94 5.44
C PRO A 117 3.64 -13.51 4.25
N LYS A 118 4.93 -13.89 4.29
CA LYS A 118 5.92 -13.67 3.22
C LYS A 118 6.56 -14.99 2.79
N ARG A 119 6.71 -15.17 1.47
CA ARG A 119 7.40 -16.32 0.86
C ARG A 119 8.87 -16.31 1.26
N LYS A 120 9.46 -17.50 1.37
CA LYS A 120 10.90 -17.62 1.67
C LYS A 120 11.72 -17.22 0.46
N LEU A 121 12.94 -16.75 0.69
CA LEU A 121 13.84 -16.32 -0.39
C LEU A 121 14.05 -17.42 -1.45
N ASN A 122 14.23 -18.67 -1.01
CA ASN A 122 14.44 -19.81 -1.92
C ASN A 122 13.23 -20.09 -2.81
N ASP A 123 12.01 -19.72 -2.38
CA ASP A 123 10.80 -19.88 -3.20
C ASP A 123 10.69 -18.78 -4.27
N LEU A 124 11.45 -17.68 -4.11
CA LEU A 124 11.46 -16.54 -5.04
C LEU A 124 12.58 -16.65 -6.08
N ILE A 125 13.61 -17.44 -5.82
CA ILE A 125 14.76 -17.63 -6.71
C ILE A 125 14.51 -18.85 -7.61
N PHE A 126 14.38 -18.61 -8.91
CA PHE A 126 14.25 -19.69 -9.89
C PHE A 126 15.58 -20.46 -10.13
N GLY A 127 16.73 -19.78 -10.04
CA GLY A 127 18.06 -20.38 -10.19
C GLY A 127 19.20 -19.41 -9.87
N SER A 128 20.40 -19.95 -9.64
CA SER A 128 21.66 -19.21 -9.41
C SER A 128 22.74 -19.76 -10.34
N PHE A 129 23.51 -18.87 -10.97
CA PHE A 129 24.53 -19.19 -11.97
C PHE A 129 25.86 -18.56 -11.62
#